data_AF-A0ABD5LYK2-F1
#
_entry.id   AF-A0ABD5LYK2-F1
#
_cell.length_a   1.000
_cell.length_b   1.000
_cell.length_c   1.000
_cell.angle_alpha   90.00
_cell.angle_beta   90.00
_cell.angle_gamma   90.00
#
_symmetry.space_group_name_H-M   'P 1'
#
loop_
_entity.id
_entity.type
_entity.pdbx_description
1 polymer ?
#
loop_
_entity_poly.entity_id
_entity_poly.type
_entity_poly.pdbx_seq_one_letter_code
_entity_poly.pdbx_strand_id
1 'polypeptide(L)'
;MLCVQHVPLRIKKSGRTHSGTSNTVLVKATTYYKPDDEDAYETDQWGYTETEYLPDEIGPHLYMVSRLESGTRLKNHLKSQRVVSLTAEEVEVLRDYIETKRIDKTDDADREPLVTTVQGRPTDASVRRWMYMMTQPCLIGDCPHDRDPDDYDFLEHGYESGCPSTHSPHRIRTGTIYNMREQGISVEDVAERVDATPETVRQHYDFSADMKRLENRRSQFEDLQ
;
A
#
# COMPACT_ATOMS: atom_id res chain seq x y z
N MET A 1 12.02 27.42 21.25
CA MET A 1 13.03 28.44 20.90
C MET A 1 14.20 27.75 20.23
N LEU A 2 14.24 27.78 18.90
CA LEU A 2 15.47 27.87 18.10
C LEU A 2 15.06 27.98 16.63
N CYS A 3 15.47 29.08 16.01
CA CYS A 3 15.45 29.25 14.56
C CYS A 3 16.80 28.72 14.03
N VAL A 4 16.84 28.25 12.78
CA VAL A 4 17.75 28.77 11.74
C VAL A 4 17.53 28.02 10.43
N GLN A 5 17.61 28.76 9.33
CA GLN A 5 17.56 28.28 7.96
C GLN A 5 18.80 27.42 7.64
N HIS A 6 18.69 26.44 6.74
CA HIS A 6 19.42 26.51 5.46
C HIS A 6 18.78 25.58 4.43
N VAL A 7 18.59 26.11 3.23
CA VAL A 7 18.10 25.41 2.03
C VAL A 7 19.26 25.35 1.04
N PRO A 8 19.43 24.23 0.33
CA PRO A 8 19.63 24.32 -1.12
C PRO A 8 18.47 23.66 -1.89
N LEU A 9 17.99 24.35 -2.92
CA LEU A 9 17.08 23.84 -3.95
C LEU A 9 17.92 23.12 -5.05
N ARG A 10 17.42 22.30 -5.99
CA ARG A 10 16.06 22.15 -6.55
C ARG A 10 15.94 20.88 -7.42
N ILE A 11 14.79 20.17 -7.39
CA ILE A 11 14.08 19.46 -8.51
C ILE A 11 12.98 18.53 -7.94
N LYS A 12 11.86 18.23 -8.62
CA LYS A 12 11.00 19.13 -9.41
C LYS A 12 10.05 19.86 -8.44
N LYS A 13 9.08 19.12 -7.85
CA LYS A 13 8.21 19.54 -6.73
C LYS A 13 7.59 18.34 -5.97
N SER A 14 8.34 17.79 -5.03
CA SER A 14 7.79 17.33 -3.74
C SER A 14 8.56 18.06 -2.65
N GLY A 15 7.92 18.35 -1.51
CA GLY A 15 8.55 19.20 -0.49
C GLY A 15 7.87 19.13 0.86
N ARG A 16 8.66 18.78 1.89
CA ARG A 16 8.27 18.87 3.30
C ARG A 16 7.94 20.31 3.67
N THR A 17 6.82 20.51 4.36
CA THR A 17 6.59 21.70 5.20
C THR A 17 6.01 21.25 6.53
N HIS A 18 6.58 21.69 7.65
CA HIS A 18 6.00 21.44 8.97
C HIS A 18 4.87 22.42 9.23
N SER A 19 3.66 21.90 9.43
CA SER A 19 2.56 22.62 10.08
C SER A 19 2.71 22.51 11.61
N GLY A 20 2.26 23.53 12.34
CA GLY A 20 2.56 23.74 13.77
C GLY A 20 1.82 22.81 14.77
N THR A 21 1.32 21.66 14.33
CA THR A 21 0.64 20.67 15.18
C THR A 21 1.37 19.34 15.13
N SER A 22 1.57 18.72 16.30
CA SER A 22 2.51 17.61 16.54
C SER A 22 2.12 16.24 15.95
N ASN A 23 1.33 16.20 14.87
CA ASN A 23 0.73 14.97 14.37
C ASN A 23 0.65 14.82 12.84
N THR A 24 1.33 15.68 12.06
CA THR A 24 1.26 15.64 10.59
C THR A 24 2.65 15.50 9.96
N VAL A 25 2.93 14.34 9.35
CA VAL A 25 4.05 14.18 8.40
C VAL A 25 3.53 14.51 7.01
N LEU A 26 4.02 15.59 6.43
CA LEU A 26 3.47 16.13 5.18
C LEU A 26 4.15 15.54 3.94
N VAL A 27 3.48 14.58 3.29
CA VAL A 27 3.95 13.92 2.06
C VAL A 27 3.26 14.54 0.84
N LYS A 28 3.84 15.62 0.30
CA LYS A 28 3.32 16.27 -0.92
C LYS A 28 3.73 15.52 -2.18
N ALA A 29 2.77 15.04 -2.98
CA ALA A 29 3.01 14.61 -4.36
C ALA A 29 1.86 15.02 -5.29
N THR A 30 2.18 15.34 -6.53
CA THR A 30 1.24 15.72 -7.59
C THR A 30 0.61 14.48 -8.23
N THR A 31 -0.63 14.58 -8.72
CA THR A 31 -1.26 13.54 -9.55
C THR A 31 -1.21 13.92 -11.02
N TYR A 32 -1.55 12.96 -11.89
CA TYR A 32 -1.69 13.18 -13.32
C TYR A 32 -3.08 12.74 -13.74
N TYR A 33 -3.85 13.60 -14.41
CA TYR A 33 -5.15 13.25 -14.98
C TYR A 33 -5.13 13.42 -16.50
N LYS A 34 -5.91 12.61 -17.22
CA LYS A 34 -6.09 12.77 -18.67
C LYS A 34 -7.32 13.65 -18.92
N PRO A 35 -7.18 14.88 -19.44
CA PRO A 35 -8.33 15.71 -19.78
C PRO A 35 -9.09 15.14 -20.98
N ASP A 36 -10.39 15.45 -21.06
CA ASP A 36 -11.23 15.12 -22.22
C ASP A 36 -10.86 15.95 -23.47
N ASP A 37 -10.18 17.09 -23.27
CA ASP A 37 -9.60 17.96 -24.28
C ASP A 37 -8.10 18.09 -24.00
N GLU A 38 -7.27 17.37 -24.77
CA GLU A 38 -5.81 17.33 -24.60
C GLU A 38 -5.13 18.62 -25.08
N ASP A 39 -5.76 19.40 -25.97
CA ASP A 39 -5.21 20.67 -26.49
C ASP A 39 -5.44 21.84 -25.51
N ALA A 40 -6.36 21.69 -24.56
CA ALA A 40 -6.68 22.71 -23.55
C ALA A 40 -5.69 22.76 -22.36
N TYR A 41 -4.77 21.80 -22.23
CA TYR A 41 -3.87 21.68 -21.07
C TYR A 41 -2.44 21.29 -21.46
N GLU A 42 -1.45 21.66 -20.64
CA GLU A 42 -0.09 21.10 -20.76
C GLU A 42 -0.09 19.62 -20.36
N THR A 43 -0.11 18.75 -21.37
CA THR A 43 -0.10 17.29 -21.22
C THR A 43 1.29 16.69 -21.46
N ASP A 44 1.55 15.54 -20.85
CA ASP A 44 2.72 14.71 -21.17
C ASP A 44 2.57 14.01 -22.53
N GLN A 45 3.59 13.26 -22.96
CA GLN A 45 3.58 12.50 -24.22
C GLN A 45 2.48 11.41 -24.32
N TRP A 46 1.69 11.19 -23.27
CA TRP A 46 0.57 10.26 -23.19
C TRP A 46 -0.79 10.96 -23.01
N GLY A 47 -0.79 12.30 -22.98
CA GLY A 47 -1.99 13.12 -22.82
C GLY A 47 -2.45 13.30 -21.37
N TYR A 48 -1.53 13.34 -20.39
CA TYR A 48 -1.86 13.56 -18.98
C TYR A 48 -1.30 14.87 -18.43
N THR A 49 -2.14 15.65 -17.76
CA THR A 49 -1.85 16.94 -17.11
C THR A 49 -1.50 16.75 -15.64
N GLU A 50 -0.45 17.42 -15.15
CA GLU A 50 -0.07 17.44 -13.73
C GLU A 50 -1.03 18.32 -12.91
N THR A 51 -1.49 17.82 -11.76
CA THR A 51 -2.45 18.48 -10.87
C THR A 51 -1.81 19.20 -9.69
N GLU A 52 -2.57 20.10 -9.07
CA GLU A 52 -2.24 20.62 -7.74
C GLU A 52 -2.37 19.54 -6.65
N TYR A 53 -1.69 19.75 -5.52
CA TYR A 53 -1.76 18.85 -4.37
C TYR A 53 -3.19 18.76 -3.81
N LEU A 54 -3.59 17.57 -3.33
CA LEU A 54 -4.81 17.46 -2.55
C LEU A 54 -4.66 18.25 -1.24
N PRO A 55 -5.71 18.96 -0.77
CA PRO A 55 -5.64 19.71 0.47
C PRO A 55 -5.51 18.78 1.69
N ASP A 56 -4.74 19.21 2.68
CA ASP A 56 -4.45 18.46 3.92
C ASP A 56 -5.72 18.06 4.70
N GLU A 57 -6.83 18.77 4.44
CA GLU A 57 -8.17 18.55 4.99
C GLU A 57 -8.79 17.17 4.64
N ILE A 58 -8.30 16.52 3.57
CA ILE A 58 -8.74 15.17 3.17
C ILE A 58 -8.16 14.08 4.10
N GLY A 59 -7.14 14.42 4.89
CA GLY A 59 -6.46 13.49 5.80
C GLY A 59 -5.25 12.78 5.15
N PRO A 60 -4.58 11.90 5.92
CA PRO A 60 -3.32 11.30 5.51
C PRO A 60 -3.51 10.30 4.36
N HIS A 61 -2.60 10.32 3.39
CA HIS A 61 -2.70 9.49 2.19
C HIS A 61 -1.32 9.24 1.54
N LEU A 62 -1.25 8.23 0.67
CA LEU A 62 -0.11 7.93 -0.20
C LEU A 62 -0.50 8.03 -1.67
N TYR A 63 0.40 8.59 -2.48
CA TYR A 63 0.27 8.64 -3.92
C TYR A 63 1.02 7.47 -4.57
N MET A 64 0.28 6.60 -5.25
CA MET A 64 0.86 5.55 -6.09
C MET A 64 1.18 6.17 -7.45
N VAL A 65 2.46 6.47 -7.71
CA VAL A 65 2.91 7.12 -8.96
C VAL A 65 3.74 6.16 -9.80
N SER A 66 3.35 5.94 -11.07
CA SER A 66 4.12 5.13 -12.01
C SER A 66 5.20 5.97 -12.68
N ARG A 67 6.47 5.65 -12.44
CA ARG A 67 7.61 6.34 -13.04
C ARG A 67 8.37 5.40 -13.97
N LEU A 68 8.03 5.46 -15.26
CA LEU A 68 8.58 4.58 -16.30
C LEU A 68 10.09 4.76 -16.47
N GLU A 69 10.53 6.01 -16.67
CA GLU A 69 11.92 6.35 -17.01
C GLU A 69 12.91 6.10 -15.85
N SER A 70 12.42 6.09 -14.60
CA SER A 70 13.22 5.84 -13.38
C SER A 70 12.89 4.51 -12.70
N GLY A 71 12.44 3.52 -13.48
CA GLY A 71 12.37 2.11 -13.10
C GLY A 71 11.24 1.67 -12.15
N THR A 72 10.52 2.60 -11.51
CA THR A 72 9.41 2.27 -10.59
C THR A 72 8.07 2.34 -11.32
N ARG A 73 7.88 1.44 -12.30
CA ARG A 73 6.66 1.31 -13.09
C ARG A 73 5.58 0.54 -12.31
N LEU A 74 4.35 1.07 -12.24
CA LEU A 74 3.21 0.33 -11.68
C LEU A 74 2.65 -0.69 -12.70
N LYS A 75 1.93 -1.71 -12.20
CA LYS A 75 1.43 -2.86 -12.98
C LYS A 75 0.76 -2.43 -14.30
N ASN A 76 -0.15 -1.46 -14.25
CA ASN A 76 -0.89 -0.94 -15.40
C ASN A 76 -0.45 0.50 -15.78
N HIS A 77 0.81 0.84 -15.51
CA HIS A 77 1.39 2.17 -15.80
C HIS A 77 0.58 3.31 -15.15
N LEU A 78 0.19 4.31 -15.94
CA LEU A 78 -0.61 5.46 -15.50
C LEU A 78 -1.99 5.04 -14.97
N LYS A 79 -2.59 3.97 -15.50
CA LYS A 79 -3.89 3.45 -15.06
C LYS A 79 -3.88 2.82 -13.65
N SER A 80 -2.70 2.49 -13.12
CA SER A 80 -2.53 2.04 -11.73
C SER A 80 -2.26 3.20 -10.77
N GLN A 81 -2.10 4.44 -11.26
CA GLN A 81 -1.93 5.59 -10.38
C GLN A 81 -3.23 5.86 -9.62
N ARG A 82 -3.09 6.14 -8.33
CA ARG A 82 -4.20 6.34 -7.40
C ARG A 82 -3.74 6.98 -6.11
N VAL A 83 -4.68 7.52 -5.37
CA VAL A 83 -4.50 7.98 -4.00
C VAL A 83 -5.00 6.90 -3.05
N VAL A 84 -4.23 6.54 -2.03
CA VAL A 84 -4.60 5.57 -1.01
C VAL A 84 -4.65 6.31 0.32
N SER A 85 -5.86 6.49 0.87
CA SER A 85 -6.04 7.01 2.23
C SER A 85 -5.39 6.09 3.27
N LEU A 86 -4.81 6.68 4.31
CA LEU A 86 -4.25 5.96 5.44
C LEU A 86 -5.16 6.07 6.65
N THR A 87 -5.29 4.98 7.43
CA THR A 87 -5.86 5.05 8.77
C THR A 87 -4.89 5.73 9.75
N ALA A 88 -5.37 6.13 10.94
CA ALA A 88 -4.50 6.68 11.97
C ALA A 88 -3.40 5.68 12.41
N GLU A 89 -3.75 4.39 12.51
CA GLU A 89 -2.82 3.30 12.81
C GLU A 89 -1.77 3.09 11.71
N GLU A 90 -2.19 3.10 10.43
CA GLU A 90 -1.26 3.03 9.29
C GLU A 90 -0.26 4.21 9.30
N VAL A 91 -0.69 5.41 9.71
CA VAL A 91 0.19 6.58 9.86
C VAL A 91 1.15 6.46 11.03
N GLU A 92 0.70 5.95 12.18
CA GLU A 92 1.54 5.74 13.36
C GLU A 92 2.65 4.73 13.06
N VAL A 93 2.32 3.57 12.49
CA VAL A 93 3.30 2.55 12.06
C VAL A 93 4.30 3.10 11.05
N LEU A 94 3.85 3.89 10.06
CA LEU A 94 4.74 4.52 9.08
C LEU A 94 5.63 5.58 9.70
N ARG A 95 5.13 6.37 10.67
CA ARG A 95 5.92 7.38 11.40
C ARG A 95 7.03 6.71 12.21
N ASP A 96 6.67 5.74 13.04
CA ASP A 96 7.62 5.01 13.89
C ASP A 96 8.71 4.33 13.06
N TYR A 97 8.34 3.74 11.92
CA TYR A 97 9.30 3.20 10.96
C TYR A 97 10.24 4.29 10.40
N ILE A 98 9.70 5.42 9.91
CA ILE A 98 10.48 6.52 9.33
C ILE A 98 11.44 7.13 10.36
N GLU A 99 11.00 7.30 11.61
CA GLU A 99 11.75 7.98 12.67
C GLU A 99 12.77 7.07 13.35
N THR A 100 12.55 5.75 13.41
CA THR A 100 13.39 4.84 14.22
C THR A 100 14.07 3.69 13.45
N LYS A 101 13.60 3.32 12.25
CA LYS A 101 14.09 2.13 11.50
C LYS A 101 14.50 2.40 10.05
N ARG A 102 13.94 3.42 9.40
CA ARG A 102 14.26 3.76 8.00
C ARG A 102 15.74 4.15 7.92
N ILE A 103 16.47 3.50 7.01
CA ILE A 103 17.87 3.81 6.74
C ILE A 103 17.90 4.96 5.76
N ASP A 104 18.69 6.00 6.05
CA ASP A 104 18.78 7.14 5.15
C ASP A 104 19.62 6.82 3.91
N LYS A 105 18.92 6.51 2.81
CA LYS A 105 19.47 6.06 1.53
C LYS A 105 18.63 6.61 0.38
N THR A 106 19.31 6.95 -0.70
CA THR A 106 18.70 7.20 -2.02
C THR A 106 18.75 5.93 -2.90
N ASP A 107 17.91 5.89 -3.93
CA ASP A 107 18.02 4.92 -5.04
C ASP A 107 18.74 5.51 -6.26
N ASP A 108 18.97 4.69 -7.29
CA ASP A 108 19.79 5.03 -8.47
C ASP A 108 19.29 6.26 -9.27
N ALA A 109 18.06 6.74 -9.01
CA ALA A 109 17.51 7.97 -9.57
C ALA A 109 17.50 9.15 -8.58
N ASP A 110 18.35 9.09 -7.55
CA ASP A 110 18.53 10.07 -6.46
C ASP A 110 17.25 10.38 -5.66
N ARG A 111 16.37 9.38 -5.53
CA ARG A 111 15.12 9.49 -4.75
C ARG A 111 15.29 8.84 -3.40
N GLU A 112 14.70 9.43 -2.36
CA GLU A 112 14.52 8.83 -1.04
C GLU A 112 13.37 7.80 -1.06
N PRO A 113 13.61 6.47 -0.98
CA PRO A 113 12.53 5.50 -0.89
C PRO A 113 11.85 5.58 0.47
N LEU A 114 10.54 5.30 0.52
CA LEU A 114 9.81 5.15 1.78
C LEU A 114 10.39 3.96 2.56
N VAL A 115 10.33 2.76 1.99
CA VAL A 115 10.94 1.54 2.55
C VAL A 115 12.36 1.38 2.01
N THR A 116 13.32 1.17 2.91
CA THR A 116 14.76 1.15 2.62
C THR A 116 15.45 -0.08 3.22
N THR A 117 16.56 -0.46 2.61
CA THR A 117 17.50 -1.48 3.08
C THR A 117 18.93 -0.89 3.09
N VAL A 118 19.90 -1.65 3.61
CA VAL A 118 21.33 -1.26 3.53
C VAL A 118 21.83 -1.09 2.09
N GLN A 119 21.17 -1.73 1.11
CA GLN A 119 21.44 -1.64 -0.33
C GLN A 119 20.57 -0.58 -1.05
N GLY A 120 19.78 0.22 -0.32
CA GLY A 120 18.81 1.16 -0.91
C GLY A 120 17.41 0.56 -1.04
N ARG A 121 16.71 0.82 -2.15
CA ARG A 121 15.32 0.37 -2.37
C ARG A 121 15.24 -1.17 -2.40
N PRO A 122 14.31 -1.81 -1.65
CA PRO A 122 14.13 -3.26 -1.69
C PRO A 122 13.60 -3.73 -3.06
N THR A 123 13.97 -4.96 -3.43
CA THR A 123 13.43 -5.65 -4.61
C THR A 123 12.11 -6.34 -4.31
N ASP A 124 11.33 -6.68 -5.34
CA ASP A 124 10.11 -7.50 -5.21
C ASP A 124 10.37 -8.83 -4.48
N ALA A 125 11.54 -9.44 -4.71
CA ALA A 125 11.97 -10.65 -4.01
C ALA A 125 12.21 -10.40 -2.51
N SER A 126 12.83 -9.27 -2.16
CA SER A 126 13.04 -8.84 -0.76
C SER A 126 11.69 -8.67 -0.03
N VAL A 127 10.76 -7.92 -0.63
CA VAL A 127 9.42 -7.68 -0.05
C VAL A 127 8.64 -8.99 0.08
N ARG A 128 8.68 -9.86 -0.94
CA ARG A 128 8.05 -11.19 -0.89
C ARG A 128 8.62 -12.07 0.22
N ARG A 129 9.94 -12.07 0.40
CA ARG A 129 10.63 -12.81 1.46
C ARG A 129 10.21 -12.33 2.85
N TRP A 130 10.19 -11.02 3.08
CA TRP A 130 9.71 -10.45 4.34
C TRP A 130 8.26 -10.84 4.64
N MET A 131 7.37 -10.89 3.64
CA MET A 131 5.98 -11.33 3.85
C MET A 131 5.88 -12.80 4.29
N TYR A 132 6.74 -13.69 3.78
CA TYR A 132 6.83 -15.06 4.30
C TYR A 132 7.32 -15.06 5.75
N MET A 133 8.44 -14.40 6.05
CA MET A 133 8.97 -14.30 7.42
C MET A 133 7.93 -13.76 8.41
N MET A 134 7.29 -12.62 8.10
CA MET A 134 6.26 -11.99 8.97
C MET A 134 5.01 -12.87 9.19
N THR A 135 4.83 -13.94 8.39
CA THR A 135 3.74 -14.91 8.54
C THR A 135 4.20 -16.28 9.04
N GLN A 136 5.46 -16.40 9.49
CA GLN A 136 5.94 -17.57 10.23
C GLN A 136 5.54 -17.45 11.70
N PRO A 137 4.64 -18.32 12.22
CA PRO A 137 4.19 -18.24 13.61
C PRO A 137 5.36 -18.42 14.60
N CYS A 138 6.34 -19.25 14.26
CA CYS A 138 7.51 -19.57 15.08
C CYS A 138 8.40 -18.35 15.39
N LEU A 139 8.30 -17.24 14.64
CA LEU A 139 9.07 -16.03 14.89
C LEU A 139 8.45 -15.13 15.98
N ILE A 140 7.21 -15.41 16.38
CA ILE A 140 6.43 -14.59 17.34
C ILE A 140 5.77 -15.41 18.47
N GLY A 141 5.90 -16.74 18.44
CA GLY A 141 5.32 -17.66 19.41
C GLY A 141 5.62 -19.12 19.04
N ASP A 142 4.85 -20.04 19.61
CA ASP A 142 5.05 -21.49 19.41
C ASP A 142 4.73 -21.96 17.99
N CYS A 143 5.43 -23.00 17.54
CA CYS A 143 5.23 -23.62 16.23
C CYS A 143 3.95 -24.49 16.20
N PRO A 144 2.94 -24.20 15.36
CA PRO A 144 1.69 -24.97 15.27
C PRO A 144 1.85 -26.28 14.46
N HIS A 145 3.08 -26.75 14.30
CA HIS A 145 3.44 -27.96 13.57
C HIS A 145 4.19 -28.98 14.43
N ASP A 146 4.20 -28.78 15.75
CA ASP A 146 4.88 -29.63 16.75
C ASP A 146 6.35 -29.90 16.39
N ARG A 147 7.06 -28.86 15.92
CA ARG A 147 8.50 -28.90 15.61
C ARG A 147 9.27 -27.85 16.39
N ASP A 148 10.49 -28.21 16.76
CA ASP A 148 11.48 -27.31 17.33
C ASP A 148 11.88 -26.24 16.29
N PRO A 149 11.86 -24.93 16.63
CA PRO A 149 12.36 -23.87 15.76
C PRO A 149 13.81 -24.06 15.32
N ASP A 150 14.68 -24.67 16.15
CA ASP A 150 16.10 -24.85 15.84
C ASP A 150 16.34 -25.97 14.80
N ASP A 151 15.33 -26.81 14.51
CA ASP A 151 15.35 -27.89 13.49
C ASP A 151 14.34 -27.60 12.35
N TYR A 152 14.10 -26.32 12.07
CA TYR A 152 13.10 -25.88 11.08
C TYR A 152 13.74 -25.22 9.86
N ASP A 153 14.07 -26.03 8.84
CA ASP A 153 14.66 -25.63 7.54
C ASP A 153 14.06 -24.34 6.95
N PHE A 154 12.77 -24.10 7.15
CA PHE A 154 12.08 -22.94 6.57
C PHE A 154 12.37 -21.61 7.30
N LEU A 155 13.10 -21.59 8.43
CA LEU A 155 13.66 -20.35 8.98
C LEU A 155 14.92 -19.90 8.21
N GLU A 156 15.53 -20.77 7.41
CA GLU A 156 16.71 -20.44 6.62
C GLU A 156 16.38 -19.53 5.42
N HIS A 157 17.39 -18.74 5.02
CA HIS A 157 17.29 -17.80 3.91
C HIS A 157 16.95 -18.51 2.59
N GLY A 158 15.76 -18.22 2.05
CA GLY A 158 15.30 -18.73 0.76
C GLY A 158 14.39 -19.95 0.84
N TYR A 159 14.24 -20.54 2.04
CA TYR A 159 13.36 -21.67 2.31
C TYR A 159 12.02 -21.26 2.95
N GLU A 160 11.81 -19.97 3.23
CA GLU A 160 10.69 -19.47 4.04
C GLU A 160 9.32 -19.84 3.47
N SER A 161 9.20 -19.86 2.14
CA SER A 161 7.98 -20.23 1.42
C SER A 161 7.59 -21.72 1.53
N GLY A 162 8.45 -22.57 2.10
CA GLY A 162 8.16 -23.98 2.34
C GLY A 162 7.29 -24.24 3.58
N CYS A 163 7.23 -23.29 4.52
CA CYS A 163 6.45 -23.43 5.75
C CYS A 163 4.94 -23.40 5.45
N PRO A 164 4.15 -24.43 5.85
CA PRO A 164 2.72 -24.51 5.55
C PRO A 164 1.88 -23.35 6.11
N SER A 165 2.32 -22.72 7.20
CA SER A 165 1.64 -21.57 7.80
C SER A 165 1.94 -20.23 7.12
N THR A 166 2.96 -20.15 6.25
CA THR A 166 3.33 -18.87 5.63
C THR A 166 2.41 -18.46 4.51
N HIS A 167 2.32 -17.15 4.27
CA HIS A 167 1.45 -16.58 3.26
C HIS A 167 2.23 -15.70 2.28
N SER A 168 1.99 -15.94 0.99
CA SER A 168 2.56 -15.13 -0.08
C SER A 168 1.91 -13.74 -0.12
N PRO A 169 2.55 -12.73 -0.75
CA PRO A 169 1.98 -11.40 -0.94
C PRO A 169 0.55 -11.42 -1.52
N HIS A 170 0.27 -12.37 -2.42
CA HIS A 170 -1.05 -12.54 -3.01
C HIS A 170 -2.08 -13.04 -1.98
N ARG A 171 -1.71 -13.98 -1.09
CA ARG A 171 -2.62 -14.50 -0.06
C ARG A 171 -2.96 -13.43 0.98
N ILE A 172 -1.97 -12.65 1.41
CA ILE A 172 -2.16 -11.51 2.32
C ILE A 172 -3.13 -10.49 1.68
N ARG A 173 -2.85 -10.06 0.43
CA ARG A 173 -3.72 -9.15 -0.32
C ARG A 173 -5.16 -9.67 -0.48
N THR A 174 -5.33 -10.96 -0.77
CA THR A 174 -6.63 -11.64 -0.84
C THR A 174 -7.38 -11.52 0.50
N GLY A 175 -6.71 -11.76 1.63
CA GLY A 175 -7.28 -11.58 2.96
C GLY A 175 -7.70 -10.13 3.24
N THR A 176 -6.88 -9.15 2.87
CA THR A 176 -7.22 -7.72 3.03
C THR A 176 -8.46 -7.34 2.22
N ILE A 177 -8.56 -7.80 0.96
CA ILE A 177 -9.73 -7.54 0.10
C ILE A 177 -11.00 -8.15 0.70
N TYR A 178 -10.92 -9.38 1.21
CA TYR A 178 -12.05 -10.06 1.84
C TYR A 178 -12.52 -9.32 3.10
N ASN A 179 -11.60 -8.97 4.00
CA ASN A 179 -11.90 -8.21 5.23
C ASN A 179 -12.60 -6.87 4.92
N MET A 180 -12.12 -6.11 3.93
CA MET A 180 -12.78 -4.86 3.51
C MET A 180 -14.21 -5.09 2.99
N ARG A 181 -14.45 -6.19 2.26
CA ARG A 181 -15.81 -6.57 1.81
C ARG A 181 -16.71 -7.03 2.96
N GLU A 182 -16.18 -7.76 3.95
CA GLU A 182 -16.94 -8.15 5.16
C GLU A 182 -17.36 -6.95 6.00
N GLN A 183 -16.49 -5.94 6.10
CA GLN A 183 -16.76 -4.63 6.71
C GLN A 183 -17.78 -3.78 5.91
N GLY A 184 -18.22 -4.24 4.73
CA GLY A 184 -19.26 -3.60 3.94
C GLY A 184 -18.79 -2.48 3.00
N ILE A 185 -17.48 -2.26 2.87
CA ILE A 185 -16.90 -1.29 1.92
C ILE A 185 -17.31 -1.70 0.50
N SER A 186 -17.72 -0.74 -0.35
CA SER A 186 -18.26 -1.04 -1.69
C SER A 186 -17.25 -1.79 -2.57
N VAL A 187 -17.75 -2.48 -3.59
CA VAL A 187 -16.88 -3.18 -4.56
C VAL A 187 -16.00 -2.17 -5.28
N GLU A 188 -16.56 -1.01 -5.59
CA GLU A 188 -15.98 0.09 -6.33
C GLU A 188 -14.83 0.73 -5.52
N ASP A 189 -15.06 1.10 -4.26
CA ASP A 189 -14.03 1.65 -3.36
C ASP A 189 -12.89 0.65 -3.10
N VAL A 190 -13.24 -0.63 -2.92
CA VAL A 190 -12.25 -1.71 -2.74
C VAL A 190 -11.40 -1.86 -4.01
N ALA A 191 -12.02 -1.89 -5.18
CA ALA A 191 -11.34 -2.02 -6.47
C ALA A 191 -10.37 -0.87 -6.71
N GLU A 192 -10.79 0.37 -6.42
CA GLU A 192 -9.96 1.56 -6.53
C GLU A 192 -8.78 1.51 -5.55
N ARG A 193 -9.02 1.31 -4.24
CA ARG A 193 -7.94 1.24 -3.22
C ARG A 193 -6.86 0.23 -3.61
N VAL A 194 -7.25 -0.94 -4.13
CA VAL A 194 -6.32 -2.04 -4.38
C VAL A 194 -5.73 -2.11 -5.79
N ASP A 195 -6.13 -1.27 -6.75
CA ASP A 195 -5.78 -1.43 -8.18
C ASP A 195 -6.24 -2.81 -8.71
N ALA A 196 -7.56 -2.96 -8.78
CA ALA A 196 -8.27 -4.07 -9.42
C ALA A 196 -9.49 -3.52 -10.18
N THR A 197 -10.13 -4.34 -11.02
CA THR A 197 -11.44 -3.96 -11.58
C THR A 197 -12.55 -4.35 -10.60
N PRO A 198 -13.68 -3.61 -10.56
CA PRO A 198 -14.86 -4.02 -9.78
C PRO A 198 -15.31 -5.45 -10.10
N GLU A 199 -15.19 -5.87 -11.35
CA GLU A 199 -15.55 -7.22 -11.78
C GLU A 199 -14.63 -8.30 -11.19
N THR A 200 -13.32 -8.08 -11.17
CA THR A 200 -12.37 -8.95 -10.46
C THR A 200 -12.69 -9.02 -8.97
N VAL A 201 -13.14 -7.92 -8.36
CA VAL A 201 -13.52 -7.89 -6.95
C VAL A 201 -14.80 -8.71 -6.71
N ARG A 202 -15.82 -8.55 -7.56
CA ARG A 202 -17.07 -9.34 -7.47
C ARG A 202 -16.81 -10.84 -7.62
N GLN A 203 -16.12 -11.23 -8.70
CA GLN A 203 -15.91 -12.64 -9.06
C GLN A 203 -15.22 -13.45 -7.95
N HIS A 204 -14.30 -12.83 -7.20
CA HIS A 204 -13.46 -13.55 -6.24
C HIS A 204 -13.78 -13.26 -4.78
N TYR A 205 -14.48 -12.16 -4.46
CA TYR A 205 -14.65 -11.68 -3.09
C TYR A 205 -16.08 -11.25 -2.72
N ASP A 206 -17.07 -11.44 -3.60
CA ASP A 206 -18.49 -11.24 -3.24
C ASP A 206 -19.13 -12.45 -2.54
N PHE A 207 -18.37 -13.54 -2.33
CA PHE A 207 -18.86 -14.78 -1.69
C PHE A 207 -19.39 -14.54 -0.27
N SER A 208 -18.81 -13.60 0.49
CA SER A 208 -19.33 -13.16 1.79
C SER A 208 -20.65 -12.41 1.64
N ALA A 209 -20.80 -11.55 0.61
CA ALA A 209 -22.06 -10.87 0.32
C ALA A 209 -23.15 -11.84 -0.15
N ASP A 210 -22.82 -12.87 -0.95
CA ASP A 210 -23.77 -13.91 -1.34
C ASP A 210 -24.22 -14.77 -0.16
N MET A 211 -23.32 -15.12 0.76
CA MET A 211 -23.69 -15.78 2.01
C MET A 211 -24.52 -14.87 2.93
N LYS A 212 -24.19 -13.58 3.05
CA LYS A 212 -24.97 -12.61 3.84
C LYS A 212 -26.35 -12.33 3.21
N ARG A 213 -26.45 -12.32 1.87
CA ARG A 213 -27.73 -12.35 1.11
C ARG A 213 -28.49 -13.66 1.36
N LEU A 214 -27.81 -14.79 1.49
CA LEU A 214 -28.44 -16.08 1.81
C LEU A 214 -28.98 -16.09 3.25
N GLU A 215 -28.22 -15.63 4.23
CA GLU A 215 -28.66 -15.47 5.62
C GLU A 215 -29.86 -14.52 5.73
N ASN A 216 -29.77 -13.33 5.11
CA ASN A 216 -30.88 -12.36 5.09
C ASN A 216 -32.14 -12.89 4.39
N ARG A 217 -32.00 -13.75 3.37
CA ARG A 217 -33.15 -14.48 2.81
C ARG A 217 -33.65 -15.56 3.76
N ARG A 218 -32.75 -16.28 4.43
CA ARG A 218 -33.10 -17.36 5.35
C ARG A 218 -33.93 -16.84 6.52
N SER A 219 -33.53 -15.72 7.15
CA SER A 219 -34.30 -15.10 8.22
C SER A 219 -35.70 -14.67 7.77
N GLN A 220 -35.83 -14.12 6.55
CA GLN A 220 -37.13 -13.78 5.95
C GLN A 220 -38.05 -15.00 5.70
N PHE A 221 -37.51 -16.22 5.64
CA PHE A 221 -38.28 -17.46 5.56
C PHE A 221 -38.46 -18.15 6.91
N GLU A 222 -37.60 -17.88 7.90
CA GLU A 222 -37.73 -18.36 9.29
C GLU A 222 -38.86 -17.62 10.02
N ASP A 223 -39.07 -16.33 9.74
CA ASP A 223 -40.18 -15.50 10.27
C ASP A 223 -41.57 -15.86 9.68
N LEU A 224 -41.68 -16.93 8.87
CA LEU A 224 -42.93 -17.41 8.25
C LEU A 224 -43.47 -18.72 8.86
N GLN A 225 -42.97 -19.14 10.03
CA GLN A 225 -43.43 -20.32 10.78
C GLN A 225 -44.28 -19.95 12.01
#